data_AF-C1BZL4-F1
#
_entry.id   AF-C1BZL4-F1
#
_cell.length_a   1.000
_cell.length_b   1.000
_cell.length_c   1.000
_cell.angle_alpha   90.00
_cell.angle_beta   90.00
_cell.angle_gamma   90.00
#
_symmetry.space_group_name_H-M   'P 1'
#
loop_
_entity.id
_entity.type
_entity.pdbx_description
1 polymer ?
#
loop_
_entity_poly.entity_id
_entity_poly.type
_entity_poly.pdbx_seq_one_letter_code
_entity_poly.pdbx_strand_id
1 'polypeptide(L)'
;MSGLSKKNKIVKIRSLNETKKYGMAATNLKELLKKGCKLFQIPPFGSRICLYEDGTELTEDYFQCLPDNAELVLLAMDESWTGFVFDMSLLLNTGRNSGLIIDAAKGLLSEEQSPKRRKLLGDLLLHIEDNSETENRSDDEDWFQGIDVRFKTKSAYMRYNCESRIRGYMKEVDSYAQTIQKPKLKDQYRKIVECFVMQLKSDKYNGCYFNRTEKEHERLCTKEGWFTCQGAFDQDECKSLHSINPYGNRESGILFSTWNLDHRIEKKRTVLPALVEALHNHKNSNINLDYFYNLLFTRENLKLVHIVCHKKGAHDLLCDQKKIYQKGKRKVFLVCC
;
A
#
# COMPACT_ATOMS: atom_id res chain seq x y z
N MET A 1 4.65 54.34 -40.80
CA MET A 1 4.45 53.27 -39.80
C MET A 1 5.08 52.00 -40.34
N SER A 2 6.30 51.68 -39.89
CA SER A 2 7.08 50.54 -40.39
C SER A 2 6.48 49.24 -39.86
N GLY A 3 5.96 48.41 -40.77
CA GLY A 3 5.53 47.06 -40.46
C GLY A 3 6.73 46.23 -40.00
N LEU A 4 6.83 45.97 -38.70
CA LEU A 4 7.63 44.87 -38.18
C LEU A 4 7.07 43.59 -38.80
N SER A 5 7.83 43.00 -39.73
CA SER A 5 7.55 41.68 -40.28
C SER A 5 7.48 40.70 -39.11
N LYS A 6 6.27 40.33 -38.69
CA LYS A 6 6.05 39.36 -37.61
C LYS A 6 6.73 38.06 -38.02
N LYS A 7 7.85 37.74 -37.36
CA LYS A 7 8.60 36.51 -37.60
C LYS A 7 7.66 35.33 -37.32
N ASN A 8 7.54 34.41 -38.27
CA ASN A 8 6.78 33.18 -38.06
C ASN A 8 7.38 32.42 -36.87
N LYS A 9 6.56 32.08 -35.89
CA LYS A 9 6.89 31.14 -34.83
C LYS A 9 6.62 29.74 -35.31
N ILE A 10 7.61 28.86 -35.15
CA ILE A 10 7.48 27.44 -35.44
C ILE A 10 7.25 26.74 -34.11
N VAL A 11 6.17 26.00 -33.99
CA VAL A 11 5.78 25.27 -32.78
C VAL A 11 5.39 23.84 -33.13
N LYS A 12 5.34 22.96 -32.14
CA LYS A 12 4.81 21.59 -32.29
C LYS A 12 3.48 21.52 -31.56
N ILE A 13 2.41 21.15 -32.26
CA ILE A 13 1.07 21.08 -31.68
C ILE A 13 0.51 19.65 -31.74
N ARG A 14 -0.18 19.22 -30.67
CA ARG A 14 -1.00 18.00 -30.63
C ARG A 14 -2.43 18.32 -30.18
N SER A 15 -3.36 17.42 -30.44
CA SER A 15 -4.65 17.40 -29.74
C SER A 15 -4.54 16.59 -28.44
N LEU A 16 -5.55 16.69 -27.57
CA LEU A 16 -5.59 15.95 -26.30
C LEU A 16 -5.45 14.43 -26.53
N ASN A 17 -6.21 13.90 -27.49
CA ASN A 17 -6.34 12.45 -27.73
C ASN A 17 -5.29 11.88 -28.71
N GLU A 18 -4.41 12.71 -29.26
CA GLU A 18 -3.34 12.28 -30.16
C GLU A 18 -1.98 12.32 -29.47
N THR A 19 -1.20 11.24 -29.59
CA THR A 19 0.20 11.21 -29.15
C THR A 19 1.15 11.86 -30.16
N LYS A 20 0.70 12.03 -31.42
CA LYS A 20 1.49 12.59 -32.51
C LYS A 20 1.48 14.12 -32.45
N LYS A 21 2.68 14.72 -32.55
CA LYS A 21 2.88 16.17 -32.63
C LYS A 21 3.12 16.59 -34.07
N TYR A 22 2.61 17.75 -34.45
CA TYR A 22 2.73 18.33 -35.78
C TYR A 22 3.44 19.67 -35.74
N GLY A 23 4.46 19.85 -36.58
CA GLY A 23 5.11 21.15 -36.74
C GLY A 23 4.17 22.15 -37.42
N MET A 24 4.02 23.33 -36.84
CA MET A 24 3.14 24.37 -37.36
C MET A 24 3.82 25.73 -37.26
N ALA A 25 3.77 26.49 -38.36
CA ALA A 25 4.21 27.88 -38.39
C ALA A 25 3.01 28.82 -38.31
N ALA A 26 3.07 29.83 -37.44
CA ALA A 26 2.04 30.86 -37.30
C ALA A 26 2.65 32.21 -36.90
N THR A 27 2.03 33.30 -37.36
CA THR A 27 2.44 34.67 -37.02
C THR A 27 1.83 35.17 -35.69
N ASN A 28 0.71 34.57 -35.27
CA ASN A 28 -0.03 34.91 -34.07
C ASN A 28 -0.86 33.71 -33.56
N LEU A 29 -1.33 33.79 -32.32
CA LEU A 29 -2.06 32.71 -31.65
C LEU A 29 -3.39 32.41 -32.35
N LYS A 30 -4.10 33.42 -32.86
CA LYS A 30 -5.37 33.24 -33.59
C LYS A 30 -5.17 32.44 -34.88
N GLU A 31 -4.09 32.68 -35.61
CA GLU A 31 -3.71 31.92 -36.80
C GLU A 31 -3.37 30.47 -36.43
N LEU A 32 -2.57 30.28 -35.37
CA LEU A 32 -2.21 28.96 -34.87
C LEU A 32 -3.46 28.15 -34.51
N LEU A 33 -4.38 28.74 -33.76
CA LEU A 33 -5.64 28.12 -33.34
C LEU A 33 -6.49 27.73 -34.54
N LYS A 34 -6.67 28.62 -35.52
CA LYS A 34 -7.43 28.29 -36.74
C LYS A 34 -6.81 27.12 -37.52
N LYS A 35 -5.48 27.09 -37.64
CA LYS A 35 -4.77 25.99 -38.33
C LYS A 35 -4.85 24.69 -37.54
N GLY A 36 -4.67 24.74 -36.22
CA GLY A 36 -4.81 23.60 -35.32
C GLY A 36 -6.21 22.99 -35.35
N CYS A 37 -7.25 23.82 -35.16
CA CYS A 37 -8.66 23.38 -35.23
C CYS A 37 -8.99 22.69 -36.56
N LYS A 38 -8.47 23.22 -37.67
CA LYS A 38 -8.65 22.60 -38.99
C LYS A 38 -7.93 21.24 -39.09
N LEU A 39 -6.70 21.15 -38.57
CA LEU A 39 -5.90 19.93 -38.60
C LEU A 39 -6.56 18.80 -37.79
N PHE A 40 -6.97 19.11 -36.57
CA PHE A 40 -7.53 18.13 -35.62
C PHE A 40 -9.06 18.01 -35.68
N GLN A 41 -9.71 18.72 -36.61
CA GLN A 41 -11.17 18.75 -36.77
C GLN A 41 -11.93 19.16 -35.48
N ILE A 42 -11.35 20.09 -34.71
CA ILE A 42 -11.93 20.62 -33.46
C ILE A 42 -12.69 21.92 -33.75
N PRO A 43 -13.89 22.15 -33.18
CA PRO A 43 -14.62 23.40 -33.33
C PRO A 43 -13.82 24.61 -32.82
N PRO A 44 -13.61 25.67 -33.62
CA PRO A 44 -12.85 26.85 -33.18
C PRO A 44 -13.46 27.59 -31.99
N PHE A 45 -14.78 27.50 -31.82
CA PHE A 45 -15.48 28.13 -30.70
C PHE A 45 -15.11 27.43 -29.39
N GLY A 46 -14.65 28.21 -28.41
CA GLY A 46 -14.20 27.68 -27.12
C GLY A 46 -12.87 26.92 -27.16
N SER A 47 -12.25 26.76 -28.33
CA SER A 47 -10.92 26.16 -28.43
C SER A 47 -9.87 27.05 -27.78
N ARG A 48 -8.88 26.41 -27.16
CA ARG A 48 -7.75 27.06 -26.49
C ARG A 48 -6.45 26.29 -26.74
N ILE A 49 -5.31 26.96 -26.57
CA ILE A 49 -4.00 26.34 -26.69
C ILE A 49 -3.23 26.58 -25.40
N CYS A 50 -2.59 25.54 -24.87
CA CYS A 50 -1.73 25.62 -23.71
C CYS A 50 -0.35 25.00 -23.99
N LEU A 51 0.60 25.25 -23.09
CA LEU A 51 1.87 24.55 -23.07
C LEU A 51 1.69 23.06 -22.76
N TYR A 52 2.48 22.22 -23.42
CA TYR A 52 2.50 20.79 -23.19
C TYR A 52 3.10 20.41 -21.82
N GLU A 53 4.03 21.20 -21.29
CA GLU A 53 4.73 20.85 -20.05
C GLU A 53 3.85 20.94 -18.80
N ASP A 54 3.05 22.00 -18.68
CA ASP A 54 2.37 22.37 -17.43
C ASP A 54 0.88 22.74 -17.61
N GLY A 55 0.39 22.88 -18.85
CA GLY A 55 -0.98 23.33 -19.11
C GLY A 55 -1.22 24.82 -19.00
N THR A 56 -0.16 25.64 -18.93
CA THR A 56 -0.31 27.10 -18.96
C THR A 56 -0.97 27.53 -20.28
N GLU A 57 -2.17 28.12 -20.18
CA GLU A 57 -2.90 28.65 -21.34
C GLU A 57 -2.14 29.81 -21.99
N LEU A 58 -2.08 29.81 -23.31
CA LEU A 58 -1.36 30.83 -24.06
C LEU A 58 -2.19 32.10 -24.21
N THR A 59 -1.54 33.23 -23.97
CA THR A 59 -1.96 34.55 -24.47
C THR A 59 -1.16 34.90 -25.73
N GLU A 60 -1.61 35.90 -26.48
CA GLU A 60 -0.88 36.37 -27.67
C GLU A 60 0.54 36.82 -27.31
N ASP A 61 0.69 37.59 -26.21
CA ASP A 61 2.00 38.06 -25.76
C ASP A 61 2.91 36.89 -25.37
N TYR A 62 2.36 35.89 -24.69
CA TYR A 62 3.15 34.72 -24.29
C TYR A 62 3.60 33.91 -25.50
N PHE A 63 2.72 33.71 -26.50
CA PHE A 63 3.04 33.00 -27.74
C PHE A 63 4.25 33.61 -28.47
N GLN A 64 4.36 34.95 -28.51
CA GLN A 64 5.49 35.63 -29.15
C GLN A 64 6.82 35.43 -28.41
N CYS A 65 6.77 35.17 -27.10
CA CYS A 65 7.94 34.91 -26.27
C CYS A 65 8.40 33.44 -26.27
N LEU A 66 7.60 32.51 -26.82
CA LEU A 66 7.95 31.09 -26.82
C LEU A 66 9.23 30.79 -27.61
N PRO A 67 10.05 29.82 -27.18
CA PRO A 67 11.16 29.34 -28.00
C PRO A 67 10.65 28.67 -29.29
N ASP A 68 11.49 28.64 -30.32
CA ASP A 68 11.18 27.87 -31.53
C ASP A 68 11.06 26.37 -31.18
N ASN A 69 10.07 25.72 -31.79
CA ASN A 69 9.66 24.33 -31.54
C ASN A 69 9.05 24.07 -30.15
N ALA A 70 8.55 25.10 -29.46
CA ALA A 70 7.75 24.93 -28.25
C ALA A 70 6.60 23.93 -28.50
N GLU A 71 6.35 23.05 -27.52
CA GLU A 71 5.34 22.01 -27.60
C GLU A 71 4.04 22.47 -26.96
N LEU A 72 2.96 22.36 -27.71
CA LEU A 72 1.65 22.93 -27.40
C LEU A 72 0.55 21.87 -27.52
N VAL A 73 -0.53 22.06 -26.78
CA VAL A 73 -1.74 21.23 -26.85
C VAL A 73 -2.92 22.09 -27.23
N LEU A 74 -3.66 21.68 -28.27
CA LEU A 74 -4.96 22.24 -28.61
C LEU A 74 -6.05 21.51 -27.83
N LEU A 75 -6.90 22.28 -27.17
CA LEU A 75 -8.01 21.79 -26.35
C LEU A 75 -9.34 22.33 -26.88
N ALA A 76 -10.37 21.49 -26.91
CA ALA A 76 -11.76 21.89 -27.10
C ALA A 76 -12.34 22.57 -25.84
N MET A 77 -13.57 23.11 -25.94
CA MET A 77 -14.23 23.95 -24.94
C MET A 77 -14.26 23.36 -23.51
N ASP A 78 -14.41 22.04 -23.38
CA ASP A 78 -14.52 21.35 -22.09
C ASP A 78 -13.29 20.47 -21.76
N GLU A 79 -12.22 20.57 -22.56
CA GLU A 79 -11.01 19.78 -22.39
C GLU A 79 -9.98 20.54 -21.54
N SER A 80 -9.26 19.83 -20.67
CA SER A 80 -8.18 20.39 -19.85
C SER A 80 -6.88 19.60 -20.02
N TRP A 81 -5.75 20.27 -19.83
CA TRP A 81 -4.42 19.68 -19.87
C TRP A 81 -3.68 19.97 -18.57
N THR A 82 -3.11 18.93 -17.96
CA THR A 82 -2.39 19.02 -16.68
C THR A 82 -0.90 18.75 -16.84
N GLY A 83 -0.36 18.96 -18.04
CA GLY A 83 1.05 18.69 -18.30
C GLY A 83 1.36 17.21 -18.35
N PHE A 84 2.56 16.86 -17.91
CA PHE A 84 3.00 15.47 -17.77
C PHE A 84 2.09 14.61 -16.87
N VAL A 85 1.28 15.22 -15.99
CA VAL A 85 0.28 14.49 -15.17
C VAL A 85 -0.74 13.78 -16.05
N PHE A 86 -1.14 14.38 -17.16
CA PHE A 86 -2.06 13.76 -18.11
C PHE A 86 -1.46 12.50 -18.73
N ASP A 87 -0.22 12.56 -19.24
CA ASP A 87 0.43 11.40 -19.85
C ASP A 87 0.72 10.29 -18.82
N MET A 88 1.05 10.65 -17.57
CA MET A 88 1.16 9.67 -16.48
C MET A 88 -0.19 9.00 -16.18
N SER A 89 -1.28 9.78 -16.12
CA SER A 89 -2.62 9.24 -15.91
C SER A 89 -3.06 8.33 -17.05
N LEU A 90 -2.69 8.65 -18.29
CA LEU A 90 -2.96 7.79 -19.44
C LEU A 90 -2.22 6.44 -19.32
N LEU A 91 -0.96 6.46 -18.89
CA LEU A 91 -0.18 5.24 -18.63
C LEU A 91 -0.76 4.40 -17.50
N LEU A 92 -1.23 5.03 -16.42
CA LEU A 92 -1.78 4.34 -15.25
C LEU A 92 -3.19 3.79 -15.48
N ASN A 93 -3.96 4.38 -16.40
CA ASN A 93 -5.30 3.91 -16.78
C ASN A 93 -5.22 2.75 -17.79
N THR A 94 -4.54 1.67 -17.42
CA THR A 94 -4.22 0.51 -18.27
C THR A 94 -5.43 -0.34 -18.67
N GLY A 95 -6.59 -0.15 -18.03
CA GLY A 95 -7.72 -1.09 -18.07
C GLY A 95 -8.30 -1.42 -19.46
N ARG A 96 -8.13 -0.58 -20.48
CA ARG A 96 -8.60 -0.87 -21.85
C ARG A 96 -7.52 -1.38 -22.81
N ASN A 97 -6.24 -1.15 -22.50
CA ASN A 97 -5.11 -1.38 -23.41
C ASN A 97 -3.98 -2.21 -22.78
N SER A 98 -4.24 -2.92 -21.68
CA SER A 98 -3.22 -3.66 -20.93
C SER A 98 -2.39 -4.59 -21.81
N GLY A 99 -3.02 -5.33 -22.74
CA GLY A 99 -2.31 -6.19 -23.70
C GLY A 99 -1.33 -5.45 -24.60
N LEU A 100 -1.74 -4.32 -25.20
CA LEU A 100 -0.86 -3.51 -26.04
C LEU A 100 0.30 -2.91 -25.25
N ILE A 101 0.05 -2.50 -24.01
CA ILE A 101 1.07 -1.95 -23.12
C ILE A 101 2.07 -3.05 -22.73
N ILE A 102 1.59 -4.27 -22.44
CA ILE A 102 2.44 -5.43 -22.15
C ILE A 102 3.34 -5.74 -23.35
N ASP A 103 2.78 -5.84 -24.55
CA ASP A 103 3.55 -6.16 -25.76
C ASP A 103 4.60 -5.07 -26.06
N ALA A 104 4.21 -3.80 -25.92
CA ALA A 104 5.13 -2.67 -26.07
C ALA A 104 6.24 -2.70 -25.02
N ALA A 105 5.93 -2.97 -23.75
CA ALA A 105 6.91 -3.04 -22.68
C ALA A 105 7.86 -4.24 -22.85
N LYS A 106 7.37 -5.40 -23.31
CA LYS A 106 8.19 -6.57 -23.66
C LYS A 106 9.13 -6.27 -24.83
N GLY A 107 8.63 -5.62 -25.89
CA GLY A 107 9.43 -5.20 -27.02
C GLY A 107 10.50 -4.15 -26.67
N LEU A 108 10.18 -3.22 -25.76
CA LEU A 108 11.19 -2.30 -25.22
C LEU A 108 12.24 -3.02 -24.39
N LEU A 109 11.82 -4.01 -23.58
CA LEU A 109 12.70 -4.72 -22.68
C LEU A 109 13.71 -5.64 -23.41
N SER A 110 13.37 -6.19 -24.58
CA SER A 110 14.23 -7.14 -25.30
C SER A 110 15.58 -6.54 -25.73
N GLU A 111 15.58 -5.27 -26.14
CA GLU A 111 16.78 -4.57 -26.61
C GLU A 111 17.36 -3.59 -25.58
N GLU A 112 16.70 -3.41 -24.43
CA GLU A 112 17.09 -2.39 -23.44
C GLU A 112 18.38 -2.76 -22.68
N GLN A 113 19.37 -1.87 -22.73
CA GLN A 113 20.67 -2.07 -22.08
C GLN A 113 20.80 -1.30 -20.75
N SER A 114 19.99 -0.26 -20.51
CA SER A 114 20.08 0.51 -19.28
C SER A 114 19.49 -0.29 -18.10
N PRO A 115 20.27 -0.58 -17.05
CA PRO A 115 19.76 -1.33 -15.89
C PRO A 115 18.55 -0.67 -15.24
N LYS A 116 18.55 0.67 -15.16
CA LYS A 116 17.44 1.45 -14.60
C LYS A 116 16.16 1.30 -15.43
N ARG A 117 16.27 1.35 -16.76
CA ARG A 117 15.11 1.23 -17.66
C ARG A 117 14.58 -0.20 -17.68
N ARG A 118 15.47 -1.20 -17.69
CA ARG A 118 15.08 -2.62 -17.52
C ARG A 118 14.32 -2.85 -16.23
N LYS A 119 14.78 -2.30 -15.11
CA LYS A 119 14.10 -2.44 -13.82
C LYS A 119 12.71 -1.81 -13.86
N LEU A 120 12.58 -0.58 -14.37
CA LEU A 120 11.29 0.10 -14.49
C LEU A 120 10.30 -0.67 -15.38
N LEU A 121 10.76 -1.17 -16.54
CA LEU A 121 9.94 -1.96 -17.46
C LEU A 121 9.53 -3.31 -16.85
N GLY A 122 10.46 -3.98 -16.15
CA GLY A 122 10.19 -5.22 -15.44
C GLY A 122 9.16 -5.04 -14.33
N ASP A 123 9.30 -3.99 -13.52
CA ASP A 123 8.35 -3.67 -12.45
C ASP A 123 6.98 -3.32 -13.01
N LEU A 124 6.93 -2.57 -14.12
CA LEU A 124 5.68 -2.26 -14.81
C LEU A 124 4.99 -3.54 -15.30
N LEU A 125 5.72 -4.43 -15.99
CA LEU A 125 5.17 -5.70 -16.50
C LEU A 125 4.64 -6.57 -15.36
N LEU A 126 5.42 -6.72 -14.28
CA LEU A 126 5.04 -7.50 -13.10
C LEU A 126 3.72 -7.03 -12.48
N HIS A 127 3.45 -5.73 -12.51
CA HIS A 127 2.24 -5.15 -11.91
C HIS A 127 1.06 -5.01 -12.90
N ILE A 128 1.30 -4.98 -14.21
CA ILE A 128 0.21 -5.00 -15.21
C ILE A 128 -0.30 -6.43 -15.46
N GLU A 129 0.58 -7.44 -15.43
CA GLU A 129 0.22 -8.86 -15.55
C GLU A 129 -0.34 -9.45 -14.22
N ASP A 130 -0.97 -8.60 -13.40
CA ASP A 130 -1.57 -8.97 -12.12
C ASP A 130 -2.80 -9.90 -12.31
N ASN A 131 -2.79 -11.04 -11.62
CA ASN A 131 -3.91 -11.99 -11.58
C ASN A 131 -4.63 -11.96 -10.23
N SER A 132 -4.72 -10.82 -9.57
CA SER A 132 -5.37 -10.70 -8.26
C SER A 132 -6.79 -11.24 -8.25
N GLU A 133 -7.56 -11.07 -9.33
CA GLU A 133 -8.96 -11.52 -9.39
C GLU A 133 -9.11 -13.05 -9.41
N THR A 134 -8.07 -13.81 -9.77
CA THR A 134 -8.10 -15.28 -9.69
C THR A 134 -7.86 -15.75 -8.26
N GLU A 135 -8.62 -16.76 -7.82
CA GLU A 135 -8.57 -17.23 -6.44
C GLU A 135 -8.12 -18.69 -6.30
N ASN A 136 -8.53 -19.56 -7.23
CA ASN A 136 -8.25 -20.99 -7.14
C ASN A 136 -6.91 -21.35 -7.76
N ARG A 137 -6.27 -22.37 -7.21
CA ARG A 137 -5.02 -22.95 -7.73
C ARG A 137 -5.14 -23.44 -9.18
N SER A 138 -6.29 -24.01 -9.55
CA SER A 138 -6.53 -24.48 -10.92
C SER A 138 -6.50 -23.36 -11.97
N ASP A 139 -6.76 -22.13 -11.54
CA ASP A 139 -6.96 -20.99 -12.43
C ASP A 139 -5.69 -20.11 -12.51
N ASP A 140 -4.71 -20.34 -11.63
CA ASP A 140 -3.46 -19.59 -11.54
C ASP A 140 -2.36 -20.42 -10.86
N GLU A 141 -1.89 -21.47 -11.54
CA GLU A 141 -0.90 -22.41 -10.97
C GLU A 141 0.45 -21.74 -10.65
N ASP A 142 0.84 -20.72 -11.41
CA ASP A 142 2.10 -20.00 -11.25
C ASP A 142 2.20 -19.34 -9.87
N TRP A 143 1.12 -18.68 -9.42
CA TRP A 143 1.08 -18.09 -8.08
C TRP A 143 1.36 -19.13 -6.97
N PHE A 144 0.95 -20.38 -7.16
CA PHE A 144 1.12 -21.45 -6.17
C PHE A 144 2.43 -22.25 -6.33
N GLN A 145 3.33 -21.85 -7.22
CA GLN A 145 4.59 -22.56 -7.42
C GLN A 145 5.46 -22.50 -6.16
N GLY A 146 5.71 -23.68 -5.57
CA GLY A 146 6.45 -23.84 -4.31
C GLY A 146 5.56 -23.80 -3.05
N ILE A 147 4.23 -23.63 -3.20
CA ILE A 147 3.27 -23.70 -2.10
C ILE A 147 2.69 -25.11 -2.00
N ASP A 148 2.62 -25.65 -0.77
CA ASP A 148 2.04 -26.96 -0.46
C ASP A 148 0.67 -27.17 -1.15
N VAL A 149 0.52 -28.33 -1.80
CA VAL A 149 -0.65 -28.70 -2.62
C VAL A 149 -1.97 -28.73 -1.86
N ARG A 150 -1.95 -28.75 -0.52
CA ARG A 150 -3.16 -28.63 0.32
C ARG A 150 -3.87 -27.29 0.15
N PHE A 151 -3.14 -26.23 -0.20
CA PHE A 151 -3.72 -24.91 -0.40
C PHE A 151 -4.33 -24.81 -1.78
N LYS A 152 -5.66 -24.80 -1.83
CA LYS A 152 -6.45 -24.73 -3.07
C LYS A 152 -6.82 -23.31 -3.47
N THR A 153 -6.73 -22.34 -2.56
CA THR A 153 -7.04 -20.95 -2.84
C THR A 153 -5.97 -20.01 -2.26
N LYS A 154 -5.81 -18.84 -2.87
CA LYS A 154 -4.83 -17.83 -2.44
C LYS A 154 -5.14 -17.37 -1.02
N SER A 155 -6.41 -17.14 -0.73
CA SER A 155 -6.93 -16.73 0.57
C SER A 155 -6.69 -17.75 1.67
N ALA A 156 -6.79 -19.05 1.37
CA ALA A 156 -6.47 -20.09 2.34
C ALA A 156 -4.97 -20.09 2.71
N TYR A 157 -4.09 -19.89 1.74
CA TYR A 157 -2.65 -19.75 2.00
C TYR A 157 -2.33 -18.47 2.78
N MET A 158 -2.93 -17.34 2.39
CA MET A 158 -2.72 -16.05 3.08
C MET A 158 -3.23 -16.07 4.52
N ARG A 159 -4.39 -16.70 4.77
CA ARG A 159 -4.87 -16.99 6.13
C ARG A 159 -3.83 -17.77 6.92
N TYR A 160 -3.35 -18.89 6.37
CA TYR A 160 -2.33 -19.72 7.01
C TYR A 160 -1.03 -18.95 7.31
N ASN A 161 -0.61 -18.04 6.42
CA ASN A 161 0.55 -17.18 6.63
C ASN A 161 0.37 -16.28 7.86
N CYS A 162 -0.81 -15.67 8.03
CA CYS A 162 -1.11 -14.90 9.22
C CYS A 162 -1.08 -15.77 10.48
N GLU A 163 -1.81 -16.89 10.46
CA GLU A 163 -1.87 -17.82 11.60
C GLU A 163 -0.48 -18.31 12.00
N SER A 164 0.41 -18.53 11.04
CA SER A 164 1.79 -18.95 11.27
C SER A 164 2.62 -17.88 11.99
N ARG A 165 2.42 -16.59 11.66
CA ARG A 165 3.07 -15.47 12.37
C ARG A 165 2.59 -15.38 13.81
N ILE A 166 1.29 -15.44 14.04
CA ILE A 166 0.70 -15.40 15.39
C ILE A 166 1.12 -16.63 16.22
N ARG A 167 1.15 -17.83 15.62
CA ARG A 167 1.73 -19.02 16.26
C ARG A 167 3.21 -18.84 16.59
N GLY A 168 3.97 -18.16 15.75
CA GLY A 168 5.36 -17.77 16.05
C GLY A 168 5.45 -16.91 17.31
N TYR A 169 4.57 -15.92 17.46
CA TYR A 169 4.50 -15.12 18.68
C TYR A 169 4.18 -15.97 19.90
N MET A 170 3.19 -16.86 19.80
CA MET A 170 2.82 -17.76 20.89
C MET A 170 3.98 -18.69 21.30
N LYS A 171 4.76 -19.21 20.34
CA LYS A 171 5.98 -20.00 20.63
C LYS A 171 7.00 -19.18 21.43
N GLU A 172 7.17 -17.90 21.10
CA GLU A 172 8.07 -17.03 21.86
C GLU A 172 7.53 -16.76 23.29
N VAL A 173 6.23 -16.55 23.44
CA VAL A 173 5.56 -16.40 24.74
C VAL A 173 5.76 -17.66 25.59
N ASP A 174 5.56 -18.85 25.03
CA ASP A 174 5.80 -20.13 25.72
C ASP A 174 7.28 -20.28 26.12
N SER A 175 8.20 -20.01 25.19
CA SER A 175 9.65 -20.11 25.44
C SER A 175 10.14 -19.19 26.56
N TYR A 176 9.45 -18.07 26.80
CA TYR A 176 9.80 -17.12 27.87
C TYR A 176 9.74 -17.75 29.26
N ALA A 177 8.96 -18.82 29.45
CA ALA A 177 8.92 -19.58 30.70
C ALA A 177 10.31 -20.13 31.12
N GLN A 178 11.24 -20.30 30.16
CA GLN A 178 12.61 -20.74 30.44
C GLN A 178 13.43 -19.69 31.20
N THR A 179 13.08 -18.39 31.06
CA THR A 179 13.75 -17.28 31.75
C THR A 179 13.29 -17.11 33.20
N ILE A 180 12.16 -17.72 33.57
CA ILE A 180 11.56 -17.60 34.91
C ILE A 180 12.22 -18.62 35.84
N GLN A 181 13.01 -18.12 36.81
CA GLN A 181 13.76 -18.96 37.74
C GLN A 181 12.89 -19.55 38.88
N LYS A 182 11.92 -18.77 39.39
CA LYS A 182 11.09 -19.19 40.53
C LYS A 182 10.08 -20.27 40.09
N PRO A 183 10.13 -21.53 40.61
CA PRO A 183 9.29 -22.62 40.10
C PRO A 183 7.79 -22.34 40.20
N LYS A 184 7.32 -21.85 41.36
CA LYS A 184 5.91 -21.50 41.57
C LYS A 184 5.39 -20.45 40.57
N LEU A 185 6.23 -19.45 40.26
CA LEU A 185 5.89 -18.39 39.31
C LEU A 185 5.86 -18.92 37.88
N LYS A 186 6.80 -19.81 37.54
CA LYS A 186 6.85 -20.49 36.24
C LYS A 186 5.61 -21.35 36.00
N ASP A 187 5.14 -22.06 37.02
CA ASP A 187 3.90 -22.86 36.92
C ASP A 187 2.66 -21.98 36.75
N GLN A 188 2.60 -20.84 37.45
CA GLN A 188 1.52 -19.85 37.24
C GLN A 188 1.53 -19.26 35.84
N TYR A 189 2.72 -18.95 35.31
CA TYR A 189 2.89 -18.46 33.95
C TYR A 189 2.45 -19.49 32.91
N ARG A 190 2.81 -20.77 33.08
CA ARG A 190 2.39 -21.87 32.17
C ARG A 190 0.87 -22.01 32.09
N LYS A 191 0.16 -21.85 33.21
CA LYS A 191 -1.33 -21.84 33.20
C LYS A 191 -1.89 -20.69 32.35
N ILE A 192 -1.24 -19.53 32.37
CA ILE A 192 -1.65 -18.38 31.52
C ILE A 192 -1.34 -18.65 30.04
N VAL A 193 -0.19 -19.24 29.75
CA VAL A 193 0.16 -19.69 28.40
C VAL A 193 -0.91 -20.64 27.84
N GLU A 194 -1.38 -21.60 28.65
CA GLU A 194 -2.48 -22.49 28.27
C GLU A 194 -3.78 -21.73 27.98
N CYS A 195 -4.13 -20.73 28.80
CA CYS A 195 -5.27 -19.84 28.54
C CYS A 195 -5.13 -19.10 27.20
N PHE A 196 -3.97 -18.51 26.93
CA PHE A 196 -3.73 -17.81 25.66
C PHE A 196 -3.80 -18.75 24.46
N VAL A 197 -3.31 -19.99 24.57
CA VAL A 197 -3.45 -21.00 23.50
C VAL A 197 -4.91 -21.33 23.25
N MET A 198 -5.72 -21.50 24.28
CA MET A 198 -7.16 -21.76 24.13
C MET A 198 -7.87 -20.58 23.46
N GLN A 199 -7.57 -19.36 23.86
CA GLN A 199 -8.14 -18.15 23.27
C GLN A 199 -7.72 -17.99 21.81
N LEU A 200 -6.43 -18.16 21.48
CA LEU A 200 -5.94 -18.15 20.10
C LEU A 200 -6.61 -19.22 19.22
N LYS A 201 -6.89 -20.41 19.75
CA LYS A 201 -7.63 -21.44 19.01
C LYS A 201 -9.05 -20.99 18.70
N SER A 202 -9.74 -20.38 19.68
CA SER A 202 -11.07 -19.79 19.49
C SER A 202 -11.04 -18.71 18.41
N ASP A 203 -10.03 -17.85 18.45
CA ASP A 203 -9.86 -16.72 17.52
C ASP A 203 -9.19 -17.14 16.20
N LYS A 204 -9.02 -18.45 15.96
CA LYS A 204 -8.39 -19.02 14.76
C LYS A 204 -7.04 -18.35 14.44
N TYR A 205 -6.25 -18.07 15.48
CA TYR A 205 -4.95 -17.42 15.43
C TYR A 205 -4.94 -16.13 14.61
N ASN A 206 -6.06 -15.40 14.59
CA ASN A 206 -6.25 -14.16 13.84
C ASN A 206 -5.93 -14.29 12.34
N GLY A 207 -6.09 -15.49 11.77
CA GLY A 207 -5.85 -15.77 10.36
C GLY A 207 -6.61 -14.84 9.42
N CYS A 208 -7.74 -14.31 9.89
CA CYS A 208 -8.59 -13.37 9.17
C CYS A 208 -7.87 -12.10 8.72
N TYR A 209 -6.82 -11.66 9.43
CA TYR A 209 -6.11 -10.41 9.10
C TYR A 209 -5.57 -10.40 7.68
N PHE A 210 -5.12 -11.54 7.14
CA PHE A 210 -4.57 -11.61 5.80
C PHE A 210 -5.53 -12.23 4.78
N ASN A 211 -6.77 -12.54 5.16
CA ASN A 211 -7.72 -13.15 4.24
C ASN A 211 -8.68 -12.09 3.67
N ARG A 212 -8.53 -11.78 2.37
CA ARG A 212 -9.40 -10.83 1.66
C ARG A 212 -10.89 -11.23 1.60
N THR A 213 -11.24 -12.50 1.80
CA THR A 213 -12.65 -12.95 1.80
C THR A 213 -13.38 -12.70 3.13
N GLU A 214 -12.66 -12.29 4.18
CA GLU A 214 -13.28 -11.98 5.47
C GLU A 214 -13.96 -10.60 5.43
N LYS A 215 -14.71 -10.29 6.50
CA LYS A 215 -15.36 -8.99 6.63
C LYS A 215 -14.31 -7.88 6.71
N GLU A 216 -14.67 -6.71 6.19
CA GLU A 216 -13.77 -5.56 6.09
C GLU A 216 -13.11 -5.17 7.41
N HIS A 217 -13.88 -5.17 8.51
CA HIS A 217 -13.34 -4.84 9.82
C HIS A 217 -12.44 -5.93 10.42
N GLU A 218 -12.44 -7.16 9.89
CA GLU A 218 -11.61 -8.28 10.37
C GLU A 218 -10.27 -8.36 9.64
N ARG A 219 -10.25 -8.08 8.33
CA ARG A 219 -9.04 -8.14 7.50
C ARG A 219 -8.20 -6.86 7.56
N LEU A 220 -6.95 -6.94 7.10
CA LEU A 220 -6.00 -5.82 6.96
C LEU A 220 -5.87 -5.33 5.50
N CYS A 221 -6.49 -6.04 4.55
CA CYS A 221 -6.46 -5.69 3.13
C CYS A 221 -7.82 -5.23 2.62
N THR A 222 -7.85 -4.69 1.40
CA THR A 222 -9.08 -4.48 0.63
C THR A 222 -9.67 -5.80 0.13
N LYS A 223 -10.83 -5.77 -0.54
CA LYS A 223 -11.46 -6.98 -1.11
C LYS A 223 -10.67 -7.57 -2.27
N GLU A 224 -9.93 -6.71 -2.95
CA GLU A 224 -9.00 -7.05 -4.04
C GLU A 224 -7.67 -7.61 -3.51
N GLY A 225 -7.38 -7.43 -2.21
CA GLY A 225 -6.19 -7.96 -1.55
C GLY A 225 -5.06 -6.95 -1.31
N TRP A 226 -5.30 -5.65 -1.51
CA TRP A 226 -4.30 -4.61 -1.26
C TRP A 226 -4.07 -4.39 0.24
N PHE A 227 -2.82 -4.55 0.68
CA PHE A 227 -2.37 -4.18 2.01
C PHE A 227 -1.65 -2.84 1.97
N THR A 228 -1.89 -2.02 2.98
CA THR A 228 -1.24 -0.71 3.14
C THR A 228 -0.40 -0.72 4.41
N CYS A 229 0.83 -0.24 4.31
CA CYS A 229 1.71 -0.08 5.46
C CYS A 229 1.10 0.91 6.45
N GLN A 230 1.01 0.52 7.71
CA GLN A 230 0.44 1.36 8.77
C GLN A 230 1.47 2.35 9.34
N GLY A 231 2.70 2.39 8.79
CA GLY A 231 3.79 3.21 9.30
C GLY A 231 4.48 2.61 10.53
N ALA A 232 5.65 3.14 10.89
CA ALA A 232 6.42 2.69 12.05
C ALA A 232 5.61 2.79 13.36
N PHE A 233 6.09 2.14 14.43
CA PHE A 233 5.37 2.09 15.71
C PHE A 233 5.02 3.47 16.30
N ASP A 234 5.84 4.47 15.98
CA ASP A 234 5.80 5.87 16.43
C ASP A 234 5.25 6.85 15.37
N GLN A 235 4.60 6.35 14.32
CA GLN A 235 3.95 7.17 13.31
C GLN A 235 2.49 6.74 13.16
N ASP A 236 1.61 7.66 12.79
CA ASP A 236 0.20 7.32 12.55
C ASP A 236 0.00 6.64 11.18
N GLU A 237 0.83 7.00 10.20
CA GLU A 237 0.73 6.50 8.83
C GLU A 237 2.10 6.29 8.16
N CYS A 238 2.10 5.58 7.02
CA CYS A 238 3.30 5.40 6.22
C CYS A 238 3.49 6.55 5.22
N LYS A 239 4.45 7.44 5.49
CA LYS A 239 4.79 8.58 4.61
C LYS A 239 5.25 8.18 3.21
N SER A 240 5.78 6.97 3.06
CA SER A 240 6.21 6.43 1.76
C SER A 240 5.08 5.72 1.00
N LEU A 241 3.87 5.67 1.58
CA LEU A 241 2.68 5.05 0.98
C LEU A 241 2.92 3.61 0.49
N HIS A 242 3.75 2.85 1.20
CA HIS A 242 4.04 1.47 0.82
C HIS A 242 2.75 0.65 0.81
N SER A 243 2.50 -0.03 -0.31
CA SER A 243 1.39 -0.95 -0.50
C SER A 243 1.86 -2.21 -1.24
N ILE A 244 1.08 -3.28 -1.15
CA ILE A 244 1.35 -4.53 -1.86
C ILE A 244 0.06 -5.34 -2.02
N ASN A 245 -0.08 -6.02 -3.15
CA ASN A 245 -1.10 -7.04 -3.34
C ASN A 245 -0.45 -8.44 -3.47
N PRO A 246 -0.31 -9.20 -2.36
CA PRO A 246 0.31 -10.53 -2.40
C PRO A 246 -0.53 -11.56 -3.13
N TYR A 247 -1.80 -11.26 -3.44
CA TYR A 247 -2.67 -12.11 -4.23
C TYR A 247 -2.38 -12.03 -5.72
N GLY A 248 -1.62 -11.02 -6.14
CA GLY A 248 -1.56 -10.66 -7.54
C GLY A 248 -0.63 -11.50 -8.39
N ASN A 249 0.57 -11.75 -7.87
CA ASN A 249 1.56 -12.60 -8.53
C ASN A 249 2.45 -13.26 -7.47
N ARG A 250 3.20 -14.29 -7.91
CA ARG A 250 4.07 -15.08 -7.05
C ARG A 250 5.13 -14.23 -6.35
N GLU A 251 5.76 -13.30 -7.06
CA GLU A 251 6.83 -12.45 -6.49
C GLU A 251 6.29 -11.56 -5.36
N SER A 252 5.11 -10.96 -5.55
CA SER A 252 4.43 -10.16 -4.53
C SER A 252 4.03 -11.01 -3.31
N GLY A 253 3.56 -12.24 -3.56
CA GLY A 253 3.30 -13.21 -2.48
C GLY A 253 4.54 -13.53 -1.65
N ILE A 254 5.70 -13.70 -2.29
CA ILE A 254 6.99 -13.91 -1.61
C ILE A 254 7.44 -12.64 -0.89
N LEU A 255 7.38 -11.48 -1.54
CA LEU A 255 7.82 -10.20 -0.97
C LEU A 255 7.04 -9.85 0.30
N PHE A 256 5.77 -10.23 0.39
CA PHE A 256 4.95 -10.04 1.59
C PHE A 256 5.48 -10.79 2.82
N SER A 257 6.34 -11.81 2.66
CA SER A 257 7.05 -12.43 3.79
C SER A 257 8.00 -11.46 4.51
N THR A 258 8.46 -10.40 3.83
CA THR A 258 9.32 -9.36 4.42
C THR A 258 8.55 -8.32 5.22
N TRP A 259 7.23 -8.21 5.01
CA TRP A 259 6.35 -7.35 5.79
C TRP A 259 6.14 -7.94 7.18
N ASN A 260 6.04 -7.09 8.21
CA ASN A 260 5.97 -7.53 9.60
C ASN A 260 4.65 -7.11 10.24
N LEU A 261 4.15 -7.93 11.18
CA LEU A 261 3.16 -7.49 12.17
C LEU A 261 3.95 -7.05 13.41
N ASP A 262 4.40 -5.81 13.40
CA ASP A 262 5.28 -5.24 14.42
C ASP A 262 4.50 -4.87 15.69
N HIS A 263 5.05 -5.22 16.85
CA HIS A 263 4.46 -4.90 18.15
C HIS A 263 4.84 -3.48 18.56
N ARG A 264 3.88 -2.57 18.67
CA ARG A 264 4.17 -1.19 19.13
C ARG A 264 4.79 -1.20 20.52
N ILE A 265 4.10 -1.79 21.50
CA ILE A 265 4.67 -2.13 22.81
C ILE A 265 5.37 -3.48 22.65
N GLU A 266 6.69 -3.49 22.73
CA GLU A 266 7.50 -4.65 22.40
C GLU A 266 7.19 -5.86 23.28
N LYS A 267 6.86 -6.98 22.63
CA LYS A 267 6.55 -8.25 23.29
C LYS A 267 7.63 -8.67 24.30
N LYS A 268 8.87 -8.83 23.83
CA LYS A 268 9.99 -9.40 24.63
C LYS A 268 10.61 -8.39 25.59
N ARG A 269 10.71 -7.12 25.20
CA ARG A 269 11.34 -6.07 26.02
C ARG A 269 10.41 -5.49 27.08
N THR A 270 9.10 -5.49 26.84
CA THR A 270 8.14 -4.79 27.72
C THR A 270 6.99 -5.69 28.17
N VAL A 271 6.24 -6.30 27.25
CA VAL A 271 4.97 -6.97 27.59
C VAL A 271 5.17 -8.19 28.48
N LEU A 272 6.09 -9.08 28.11
CA LEU A 272 6.38 -10.31 28.86
C LEU A 272 7.02 -10.05 30.23
N PRO A 273 8.03 -9.16 30.36
CA PRO A 273 8.51 -8.72 31.67
C PRO A 273 7.41 -8.18 32.58
N ALA A 274 6.54 -7.30 32.06
CA ALA A 274 5.44 -6.72 32.83
C ALA A 274 4.42 -7.77 33.30
N LEU A 275 4.12 -8.78 32.47
CA LEU A 275 3.24 -9.89 32.87
C LEU A 275 3.85 -10.72 34.01
N VAL A 276 5.15 -11.04 33.92
CA VAL A 276 5.83 -11.82 34.97
C VAL A 276 5.96 -11.04 36.26
N GLU A 277 6.23 -9.73 36.18
CA GLU A 277 6.23 -8.85 37.36
C GLU A 277 4.86 -8.78 38.02
N ALA A 278 3.79 -8.63 37.23
CA ALA A 278 2.42 -8.63 37.76
C ALA A 278 2.07 -9.96 38.47
N LEU A 279 2.50 -11.09 37.91
CA LEU A 279 2.34 -12.42 38.51
C LEU A 279 3.17 -12.59 39.78
N HIS A 280 4.32 -11.92 39.87
CA HIS A 280 5.13 -11.99 41.08
C HIS A 280 4.45 -11.33 42.28
N ASN A 281 3.77 -10.21 42.03
CA ASN A 281 3.21 -9.36 43.08
C ASN A 281 1.73 -9.63 43.37
N HIS A 282 0.99 -10.29 42.47
CA HIS A 282 -0.45 -10.48 42.60
C HIS A 282 -0.90 -11.89 42.21
N LYS A 283 -2.08 -12.30 42.69
CA LYS A 283 -2.74 -13.55 42.26
C LYS A 283 -3.18 -13.43 40.79
N ASN A 284 -3.11 -14.53 40.04
CA ASN A 284 -3.55 -14.61 38.64
C ASN A 284 -4.96 -14.03 38.42
N SER A 285 -5.88 -14.24 39.36
CA SER A 285 -7.27 -13.75 39.29
C SER A 285 -7.39 -12.22 39.25
N ASN A 286 -6.36 -11.49 39.66
CA ASN A 286 -6.37 -10.03 39.72
C ASN A 286 -5.74 -9.40 38.46
N ILE A 287 -5.10 -10.20 37.62
CA ILE A 287 -4.41 -9.74 36.42
C ILE A 287 -5.42 -9.74 35.27
N ASN A 288 -5.39 -8.68 34.47
CA ASN A 288 -6.20 -8.55 33.28
C ASN A 288 -5.53 -9.29 32.12
N LEU A 289 -5.83 -10.58 31.96
CA LEU A 289 -5.23 -11.40 30.91
C LEU A 289 -5.63 -10.95 29.51
N ASP A 290 -6.84 -10.39 29.33
CA ASP A 290 -7.30 -9.86 28.04
C ASP A 290 -6.42 -8.71 27.56
N TYR A 291 -5.96 -7.85 28.47
CA TYR A 291 -5.02 -6.79 28.14
C TYR A 291 -3.70 -7.33 27.57
N PHE A 292 -3.10 -8.31 28.24
CA PHE A 292 -1.86 -8.93 27.74
C PHE A 292 -2.09 -9.71 26.45
N TYR A 293 -3.22 -10.41 26.33
CA TYR A 293 -3.61 -11.11 25.11
C TYR A 293 -3.66 -10.14 23.92
N ASN A 294 -4.34 -9.01 24.09
CA ASN A 294 -4.45 -7.98 23.06
C ASN A 294 -3.09 -7.40 22.67
N LEU A 295 -2.24 -7.11 23.67
CA LEU A 295 -0.89 -6.64 23.39
C LEU A 295 -0.02 -7.66 22.63
N LEU A 296 -0.22 -8.95 22.87
CA LEU A 296 0.61 -10.01 22.30
C LEU A 296 0.15 -10.45 20.90
N PHE A 297 -1.16 -10.44 20.63
CA PHE A 297 -1.70 -11.18 19.49
C PHE A 297 -2.67 -10.41 18.60
N THR A 298 -3.08 -9.20 18.95
CA THR A 298 -4.13 -8.47 18.21
C THR A 298 -3.64 -7.14 17.65
N ARG A 299 -4.44 -6.58 16.73
CA ARG A 299 -4.20 -5.26 16.11
C ARG A 299 -4.27 -4.08 17.09
N GLU A 300 -4.64 -4.30 18.35
CA GLU A 300 -4.52 -3.25 19.38
C GLU A 300 -3.05 -2.83 19.57
N ASN A 301 -2.12 -3.75 19.33
CA ASN A 301 -0.68 -3.50 19.46
C ASN A 301 0.13 -3.93 18.23
N LEU A 302 -0.45 -4.69 17.30
CA LEU A 302 0.21 -5.10 16.06
C LEU A 302 -0.03 -4.08 14.93
N LYS A 303 1.05 -3.61 14.29
CA LYS A 303 1.01 -2.84 13.05
C LYS A 303 1.59 -3.64 11.89
N LEU A 304 0.87 -3.73 10.78
CA LEU A 304 1.39 -4.24 9.52
C LEU A 304 2.30 -3.20 8.88
N VAL A 305 3.59 -3.52 8.75
CA VAL A 305 4.61 -2.61 8.26
C VAL A 305 5.48 -3.22 7.17
N HIS A 306 5.78 -2.43 6.15
CA HIS A 306 6.84 -2.73 5.19
C HIS A 306 8.19 -2.85 5.92
N ILE A 307 9.12 -3.67 5.43
CA ILE A 307 10.41 -3.93 6.11
C ILE A 307 11.21 -2.66 6.40
N VAL A 308 11.14 -1.65 5.52
CA VAL A 308 11.83 -0.35 5.69
C VAL A 308 11.17 0.50 6.79
N CYS A 309 9.89 0.28 7.09
CA CYS A 309 9.18 0.97 8.17
C CYS A 309 9.28 0.24 9.52
N HIS A 310 9.85 -0.98 9.54
CA HIS A 310 10.06 -1.75 10.76
C HIS A 310 11.34 -1.29 11.46
N LYS A 311 11.18 -0.40 12.44
CA LYS A 311 12.29 0.10 13.27
C LYS A 311 12.70 -0.96 14.28
N LYS A 312 13.84 -1.65 14.04
CA LYS A 312 14.35 -2.71 14.94
C LYS A 312 14.97 -2.21 16.26
N GLY A 313 14.99 -0.89 16.48
CA GLY A 313 15.45 -0.27 17.72
C GLY A 313 14.53 -0.57 18.90
N ALA A 314 14.84 -0.03 20.09
CA ALA A 314 13.87 -0.04 21.18
C ALA A 314 12.72 0.93 20.86
N HIS A 315 11.50 0.55 21.23
CA HIS A 315 10.32 1.39 21.01
C HIS A 315 10.05 2.36 22.17
N ASP A 316 10.67 2.12 23.34
CA ASP A 316 10.51 2.92 24.57
C ASP A 316 9.04 3.13 25.00
N LEU A 317 8.15 2.23 24.57
CA LEU A 317 6.75 2.20 24.98
C LEU A 317 6.55 1.22 26.15
N LEU A 318 5.75 1.65 27.13
CA LEU A 318 5.43 0.89 28.34
C LEU A 318 3.99 0.39 28.33
N CYS A 319 3.74 -0.67 29.09
CA CYS A 319 2.38 -1.12 29.38
C CYS A 319 1.61 -0.05 30.18
N ASP A 320 0.33 0.14 29.84
CA ASP A 320 -0.60 0.95 30.62
C ASP A 320 -0.88 0.30 31.98
N GLN A 321 -0.29 0.90 33.02
CA GLN A 321 -0.39 0.45 34.40
C GLN A 321 -1.83 0.34 34.90
N LYS A 322 -2.75 1.15 34.36
CA LYS A 322 -4.17 1.14 34.75
C LYS A 322 -4.94 -0.06 34.18
N LYS A 323 -4.37 -0.75 33.19
CA LYS A 323 -5.00 -1.89 32.51
C LYS A 323 -4.42 -3.25 32.88
N ILE A 324 -3.27 -3.29 33.57
CA ILE A 324 -2.60 -4.53 34.00
C ILE A 324 -3.47 -5.36 34.95
N TYR A 325 -4.23 -4.70 35.82
CA TYR A 325 -5.07 -5.36 36.82
C TYR A 325 -6.56 -5.22 36.48
N GLN A 326 -7.35 -6.21 36.90
CA GLN A 326 -8.81 -6.14 36.79
C GLN A 326 -9.33 -4.99 37.64
N LYS A 327 -10.23 -4.16 37.08
CA LYS A 327 -10.95 -3.16 37.88
C LYS A 327 -11.83 -3.91 38.88
N GLY A 328 -11.55 -3.76 40.18
CA GLY A 328 -12.38 -4.37 41.22
C GLY A 328 -13.84 -3.96 41.01
N LYS A 329 -14.77 -4.94 41.01
CA LYS A 329 -16.19 -4.63 41.12
C LYS A 329 -16.36 -3.76 42.36
N ARG A 330 -16.77 -2.49 42.22
CA ARG A 330 -17.24 -1.70 43.37
C ARG A 330 -18.32 -2.55 44.04
N LYS A 331 -18.07 -3.05 45.25
CA LYS A 331 -19.15 -3.51 46.13
C LYS A 331 -19.99 -2.27 46.41
N VAL A 332 -21.08 -2.10 45.66
CA VAL A 332 -22.14 -1.20 46.06
C VAL A 332 -22.72 -1.84 47.31
N PHE A 333 -22.30 -1.34 48.48
CA PHE A 333 -23.07 -1.56 49.68
C PHE A 333 -24.37 -0.79 49.48
N LEU A 334 -25.43 -1.50 49.12
CA LEU A 334 -26.78 -1.00 49.35
C LEU A 334 -26.90 -0.86 50.88
N VAL A 335 -26.75 0.36 51.36
CA VAL A 335 -27.27 0.73 52.67
C VAL A 335 -28.78 0.83 52.47
N CYS A 336 -29.52 -0.18 52.91
CA CYS A 336 -30.96 -0.04 53.10
C CYS A 336 -31.16 0.97 54.25
N CYS A 337 -31.77 2.12 53.93
CA CYS A 337 -32.43 2.96 54.92
C CYS A 337 -33.84 2.45 55.15
#